data_AF-A0A0F9VC32-F1
#
_entry.id   AF-A0A0F9VC32-F1
#
_cell.length_a   1.000
_cell.length_b   1.000
_cell.length_c   1.000
_cell.angle_alpha   90.00
_cell.angle_beta   90.00
_cell.angle_gamma   90.00
#
_symmetry.space_group_name_H-M   'P 1'
#
loop_
_entity.id
_entity.type
_entity.pdbx_description
1 polymer ?
#
loop_
_entity_poly.entity_id
_entity_poly.type
_entity_poly.pdbx_seq_one_letter_code
_entity_poly.pdbx_strand_id
1 'polypeptide(L)'
;MAQSPSEIEKKTRLKELWMLLFGNPINLTDPEIERLLESEKELRTILHFTYSGFPHQIERVKKHHAKKKELSELPTEKLVEMKCAIEENRLAVLRSTNEEELSDSFFEAPPIDSNEHILNEILKERGVDWRK
;
A
#
# COMPACT_ATOMS: atom_id res chain seq x y z
N MET A 1 3.39 5.27 -8.66
CA MET A 1 4.80 5.19 -9.06
C MET A 1 5.08 3.79 -9.55
N ALA A 2 5.57 3.63 -10.78
CA ALA A 2 6.04 2.32 -11.26
C ALA A 2 7.29 1.94 -10.46
N GLN A 3 7.32 0.72 -9.93
CA GLN A 3 8.49 0.21 -9.21
C GLN A 3 9.70 0.20 -10.16
N SER A 4 10.87 0.58 -9.66
CA SER A 4 12.09 0.52 -10.45
C SER A 4 12.33 -0.94 -10.91
N PRO A 5 12.90 -1.18 -12.11
CA PRO A 5 13.13 -2.54 -12.62
C PRO A 5 13.85 -3.45 -11.60
N SER A 6 14.76 -2.88 -10.80
CA SER A 6 15.48 -3.55 -9.72
C SER A 6 14.59 -4.03 -8.56
N GLU A 7 13.52 -3.31 -8.22
CA GLU A 7 12.60 -3.70 -7.14
C GLU A 7 11.66 -4.83 -7.56
N ILE A 8 11.27 -4.85 -8.84
CA ILE A 8 10.45 -5.91 -9.43
C ILE A 8 11.23 -7.22 -9.46
N GLU A 9 12.49 -7.17 -9.88
CA GLU A 9 13.40 -8.32 -9.87
C GLU A 9 13.62 -8.88 -8.46
N LYS A 10 13.84 -8.01 -7.46
CA LYS A 10 13.98 -8.41 -6.05
C LYS A 10 12.73 -9.11 -5.51
N LYS A 11 11.53 -8.57 -5.78
CA LYS A 11 10.27 -9.19 -5.34
C LYS A 11 10.03 -10.54 -6.01
N THR A 12 10.39 -10.67 -7.28
CA THR A 12 10.22 -11.91 -8.04
C THR A 12 11.17 -12.98 -7.50
N ARG A 13 12.46 -12.65 -7.33
CA ARG A 13 13.46 -13.53 -6.71
C ARG A 13 13.03 -13.98 -5.31
N LEU A 14 12.56 -13.05 -4.49
CA LEU A 14 12.09 -13.36 -3.15
C LEU A 14 10.94 -14.38 -3.20
N LYS A 15 9.92 -14.15 -4.04
CA LYS A 15 8.79 -15.06 -4.20
C LYS A 15 9.24 -16.47 -4.60
N GLU A 16 10.20 -16.58 -5.52
CA GLU A 16 10.79 -17.88 -5.89
C GLU A 16 11.43 -18.59 -4.69
N LEU A 17 12.21 -17.87 -3.88
CA LEU A 17 12.84 -18.42 -2.68
C LEU A 17 11.81 -18.90 -1.64
N TRP A 18 10.72 -18.14 -1.44
CA TRP A 18 9.60 -18.59 -0.59
C TRP A 18 8.93 -19.86 -1.15
N MET A 19 8.72 -19.93 -2.47
CA MET A 19 8.15 -21.13 -3.09
C MET A 19 9.04 -22.36 -2.91
N LEU A 20 10.37 -22.20 -2.98
CA LEU A 20 11.32 -23.28 -2.70
C LEU A 20 11.24 -23.74 -1.24
N LEU A 21 11.20 -22.80 -0.28
CA LEU A 21 11.13 -23.11 1.16
C LEU A 21 9.81 -23.78 1.59
N PHE A 22 8.68 -23.33 1.06
CA PHE A 22 7.34 -23.72 1.54
C PHE A 22 6.58 -24.66 0.60
N GLY A 23 7.07 -24.89 -0.62
CA GLY A 23 6.41 -25.74 -1.61
C GLY A 23 6.61 -27.24 -1.34
N ASN A 24 7.85 -27.72 -1.43
CA ASN A 24 8.19 -29.11 -1.12
C ASN A 24 9.68 -29.23 -0.72
N PRO A 25 10.03 -28.88 0.53
CA PRO A 25 11.42 -28.79 0.96
C PRO A 25 12.17 -30.13 0.95
N ILE A 26 11.46 -31.26 0.91
CA ILE A 26 12.05 -32.61 0.90
C ILE A 26 12.68 -32.95 -0.46
N ASN A 27 12.22 -32.30 -1.54
CA ASN A 27 12.66 -32.58 -2.91
C ASN A 27 13.60 -31.51 -3.48
N LEU A 28 14.16 -30.64 -2.64
CA LEU A 28 15.10 -29.62 -3.09
C LEU A 28 16.38 -30.27 -3.59
N THR A 29 16.85 -29.78 -4.74
CA THR A 29 18.14 -30.14 -5.31
C THR A 29 19.27 -29.39 -4.61
N ASP A 30 20.51 -29.92 -4.66
CA ASP A 30 21.68 -29.26 -4.06
C ASP A 30 21.86 -27.79 -4.50
N PRO A 31 21.69 -27.43 -5.80
CA PRO A 31 21.76 -26.04 -6.23
C PRO A 31 20.64 -25.15 -5.65
N GLU A 32 19.45 -25.70 -5.42
CA GLU A 32 18.35 -24.96 -4.78
C GLU A 32 18.62 -24.75 -3.29
N ILE A 33 19.23 -25.73 -2.62
CA ILE A 33 19.67 -25.61 -1.23
C ILE A 33 20.76 -24.53 -1.11
N GLU A 34 21.77 -24.53 -1.97
CA GLU A 34 22.82 -23.50 -2.00
C GLU A 34 22.22 -22.10 -2.19
N ARG A 35 21.29 -21.94 -3.14
CA ARG A 35 20.60 -20.67 -3.39
C ARG A 35 19.82 -20.15 -2.18
N LEU A 36 19.20 -21.06 -1.42
CA LEU A 36 18.51 -20.73 -0.16
C LEU A 36 19.49 -20.30 0.94
N LEU A 37 20.61 -21.01 1.08
CA LEU A 37 21.65 -20.69 2.07
C LEU A 37 22.31 -19.33 1.79
N GLU A 38 22.65 -19.05 0.53
CA GLU A 38 23.18 -17.75 0.11
C GLU A 38 22.23 -16.59 0.42
N SER A 39 20.92 -16.85 0.41
CA SER A 39 19.86 -15.86 0.62
C SER A 39 19.32 -15.86 2.07
N GLU A 40 19.90 -16.64 2.99
CA GLU A 40 19.35 -16.89 4.33
C GLU A 40 19.09 -15.59 5.11
N LYS A 41 20.07 -14.68 5.14
CA LYS A 41 19.95 -13.42 5.89
C LYS A 41 18.83 -12.53 5.35
N GLU A 42 18.70 -12.45 4.03
CA GLU A 42 17.65 -11.67 3.37
C GLU A 42 16.28 -12.25 3.68
N LEU A 43 16.13 -13.57 3.56
CA LEU A 43 14.89 -14.30 3.87
C LEU A 43 14.47 -14.12 5.34
N ARG A 44 15.41 -14.26 6.28
CA ARG A 44 15.16 -14.03 7.71
C ARG A 44 14.71 -12.60 8.01
N THR A 45 15.38 -11.63 7.40
CA THR A 45 15.06 -10.21 7.60
C THR A 45 13.64 -9.91 7.13
N ILE A 46 13.29 -10.40 5.94
CA ILE A 46 11.96 -10.18 5.35
C ILE A 46 10.88 -10.94 6.13
N LEU A 47 11.14 -12.18 6.55
CA LEU A 47 10.23 -12.92 7.42
C LEU A 47 9.97 -12.15 8.72
N HIS A 48 11.02 -11.60 9.34
CA HIS A 48 10.90 -10.82 10.56
C HIS A 48 10.03 -9.56 10.36
N PHE A 49 10.27 -8.78 9.30
CA PHE A 49 9.45 -7.61 8.99
C PHE A 49 8.01 -7.98 8.65
N THR A 50 7.80 -9.06 7.90
CA THR A 50 6.47 -9.53 7.52
C THR A 50 5.69 -9.97 8.76
N TYR A 51 6.32 -10.76 9.63
CA TYR A 51 5.72 -11.26 10.86
C TYR A 51 5.43 -10.13 11.86
N SER A 52 6.40 -9.26 12.12
CA SER A 52 6.22 -8.13 13.05
C SER A 52 5.21 -7.11 12.53
N GLY A 53 5.18 -6.86 11.22
CA GLY A 53 4.23 -5.96 10.58
C GLY A 53 2.83 -6.56 10.38
N PHE A 54 2.68 -7.89 10.41
CA PHE A 54 1.43 -8.57 10.06
C PHE A 54 0.21 -8.05 10.84
N PRO A 55 0.24 -7.90 12.19
CA PRO A 55 -0.91 -7.39 12.92
C PRO A 55 -1.33 -6.00 12.46
N HIS A 56 -0.35 -5.12 12.20
CA HIS A 56 -0.61 -3.76 11.72
C HIS A 56 -1.20 -3.75 10.31
N GLN A 57 -0.69 -4.56 9.40
CA GLN A 57 -1.23 -4.63 8.03
C GLN A 57 -2.66 -5.19 8.02
N ILE A 58 -2.94 -6.22 8.82
CA ILE A 58 -4.30 -6.77 8.97
C ILE A 58 -5.25 -5.71 9.52
N GLU A 59 -4.83 -4.94 10.53
CA GLU A 59 -5.65 -3.89 11.10
C GLU A 59 -5.95 -2.77 10.09
N ARG A 60 -4.97 -2.38 9.27
CA ARG A 60 -5.17 -1.41 8.19
C ARG A 60 -6.18 -1.90 7.16
N VAL A 61 -6.10 -3.17 6.76
CA VAL A 61 -7.05 -3.79 5.82
C VAL A 61 -8.45 -3.85 6.43
N LYS A 62 -8.58 -4.21 7.71
CA LYS A 62 -9.88 -4.19 8.41
C LYS A 62 -10.50 -2.80 8.44
N LYS A 63 -9.70 -1.78 8.79
CA LYS A 63 -10.13 -0.37 8.79
C LYS A 63 -10.57 0.08 7.40
N HIS A 64 -9.80 -0.25 6.36
CA HIS A 64 -10.17 0.03 4.98
C HIS A 64 -11.52 -0.58 4.61
N HIS A 65 -11.72 -1.88 4.84
CA HIS A 65 -13.00 -2.53 4.52
C HIS A 65 -14.18 -1.94 5.29
N ALA A 66 -14.01 -1.70 6.60
CA ALA A 66 -15.06 -1.11 7.43
C ALA A 66 -15.43 0.29 6.92
N LYS A 67 -14.43 1.12 6.62
CA LYS A 67 -14.65 2.49 6.17
C LYS A 67 -15.17 2.56 4.74
N LYS A 68 -14.71 1.68 3.85
CA LYS A 68 -15.24 1.54 2.49
C LYS A 68 -16.71 1.15 2.52
N LYS A 69 -17.11 0.22 3.39
CA LYS A 69 -18.51 -0.13 3.58
C LYS A 69 -19.35 1.08 4.03
N GLU A 70 -18.91 1.77 5.07
CA GLU A 70 -19.58 2.98 5.60
C GLU A 70 -19.74 4.07 4.52
N LEU A 71 -18.67 4.41 3.81
CA LEU A 71 -18.71 5.45 2.78
C LEU A 71 -19.49 5.02 1.53
N SER A 72 -19.52 3.72 1.21
CA SER A 72 -20.27 3.22 0.04
C SER A 72 -21.78 3.36 0.20
N GLU A 73 -22.29 3.52 1.43
CA GLU A 73 -23.71 3.76 1.69
C GLU A 73 -24.12 5.22 1.44
N LEU A 74 -23.15 6.15 1.36
CA LEU A 74 -23.43 7.56 1.13
C LEU A 74 -23.76 7.86 -0.35
N PRO A 75 -24.62 8.86 -0.61
CA PRO A 75 -24.89 9.33 -1.96
C PRO A 75 -23.64 9.96 -2.57
N THR A 76 -23.53 9.89 -3.90
CA THR A 76 -22.35 10.33 -4.64
C THR A 76 -22.03 11.81 -4.39
N GLU A 77 -23.05 12.65 -4.28
CA GLU A 77 -22.91 14.08 -4.03
C GLU A 77 -22.19 14.35 -2.71
N LYS A 78 -22.49 13.56 -1.67
CA LYS A 78 -21.82 13.66 -0.36
C LYS A 78 -20.37 13.22 -0.44
N LEU A 79 -20.07 12.19 -1.22
CA LEU A 79 -18.69 11.73 -1.43
C LEU A 79 -17.85 12.77 -2.19
N VAL A 80 -18.44 13.41 -3.19
CA VAL A 80 -17.80 14.53 -3.93
C VAL A 80 -17.57 15.71 -3.00
N GLU A 81 -18.56 16.12 -2.20
CA GLU A 81 -18.44 17.20 -1.20
C GLU A 81 -17.27 16.94 -0.23
N MET A 82 -17.19 15.72 0.31
CA MET A 82 -16.10 15.32 1.20
C MET A 82 -14.74 15.37 0.49
N LYS A 83 -14.66 14.94 -0.78
CA LYS A 83 -13.41 14.96 -1.53
C LYS A 83 -12.96 16.39 -1.85
N CYS A 84 -13.88 17.28 -2.20
CA CYS A 84 -13.61 18.70 -2.40
C CYS A 84 -13.09 19.35 -1.12
N ALA A 85 -13.72 19.09 0.03
CA ALA A 85 -13.27 19.62 1.32
C ALA A 85 -11.84 19.18 1.69
N ILE A 86 -11.46 17.93 1.36
CA ILE A 86 -10.08 17.46 1.56
C ILE A 86 -9.11 18.24 0.66
N GLU A 87 -9.44 18.43 -0.61
CA GLU A 87 -8.60 19.15 -1.56
C GLU A 87 -8.43 20.63 -1.18
N GLU A 88 -9.53 21.28 -0.78
CA GLU A 88 -9.51 22.67 -0.30
C GLU A 88 -8.59 22.84 0.92
N ASN A 89 -8.64 21.89 1.87
CA ASN A 89 -7.74 21.90 3.02
C ASN A 89 -6.27 21.72 2.60
N ARG A 90 -5.97 20.83 1.64
CA ARG A 90 -4.60 20.66 1.12
C ARG A 90 -4.10 21.95 0.45
N LEU A 91 -4.95 22.58 -0.37
CA LEU A 91 -4.63 23.85 -1.01
C LEU A 91 -4.47 25.00 0.00
N ALA A 92 -5.25 25.02 1.07
CA ALA A 92 -5.10 26.01 2.14
C ALA A 92 -3.74 25.88 2.83
N VAL A 93 -3.32 24.65 3.17
CA VAL A 93 -2.00 24.37 3.75
C VAL A 93 -0.88 24.83 2.82
N LEU A 94 -0.96 24.51 1.52
CA LEU A 94 0.01 24.97 0.51
C LEU A 94 0.10 26.50 0.42
N ARG A 95 -1.01 27.21 0.60
CA ARG A 95 -1.01 28.68 0.56
C ARG A 95 -0.47 29.32 1.84
N SER A 96 -0.60 28.65 2.97
CA SER A 96 -0.22 29.18 4.29
C SER A 96 1.19 28.80 4.74
N THR A 97 1.82 27.83 4.08
CA THR A 97 3.08 27.23 4.51
C THR A 97 4.08 27.27 3.35
N ASN A 98 5.32 27.68 3.63
CA ASN A 98 6.39 27.61 2.63
C ASN A 98 6.60 26.15 2.23
N GLU A 99 6.78 25.87 0.94
CA GLU A 99 6.95 24.49 0.46
C GLU A 99 8.14 23.77 1.12
N GLU A 100 9.20 24.51 1.47
CA GLU A 100 10.37 23.98 2.20
C GLU A 100 10.07 23.51 3.63
N GLU A 101 8.93 23.90 4.20
CA GLU A 101 8.48 23.50 5.53
C GLU A 101 7.50 22.33 5.50
N LEU A 102 7.01 21.94 4.32
CA LEU A 102 6.11 20.80 4.17
C LEU A 102 6.90 19.50 4.21
N SER A 103 6.48 18.58 5.07
CA SER A 103 7.06 17.24 5.08
C SER A 103 6.84 16.53 3.75
N ASP A 104 7.78 15.69 3.32
CA ASP A 104 7.64 14.85 2.12
C ASP A 104 6.33 14.05 2.10
N SER A 105 5.86 13.62 3.28
CA SER A 105 4.59 12.89 3.45
C SER A 105 3.35 13.66 2.99
N PHE A 106 3.43 14.99 2.91
CA PHE A 106 2.36 15.84 2.38
C PHE A 106 2.14 15.62 0.88
N PHE A 107 3.21 15.28 0.15
CA PHE A 107 3.19 15.03 -1.29
C PHE A 107 3.02 13.55 -1.64
N GLU A 108 3.13 12.67 -0.65
CA GLU A 108 2.89 11.24 -0.82
C GLU A 108 1.41 10.93 -1.10
N ALA A 109 1.19 9.77 -1.72
CA ALA A 109 -0.16 9.25 -1.91
C ALA A 109 -0.83 9.00 -0.56
N PRO A 110 -2.15 9.25 -0.43
CA PRO A 110 -2.84 9.04 0.84
C PRO A 110 -2.76 7.55 1.25
N PRO A 111 -2.56 7.26 2.55
CA PRO A 111 -2.51 5.88 3.05
C PRO A 111 -3.75 5.08 2.63
N ILE A 112 -3.59 3.78 2.37
CA ILE A 112 -4.69 2.91 1.89
C ILE A 112 -5.93 2.98 2.80
N ASP A 113 -5.72 3.07 4.11
CA ASP A 113 -6.75 3.12 5.15
C ASP A 113 -7.28 4.52 5.46
N SER A 114 -6.87 5.53 4.69
CA SER A 114 -7.36 6.92 4.84
C SER A 114 -8.68 7.14 4.10
N ASN A 115 -9.48 8.10 4.60
CA ASN A 115 -10.72 8.50 3.93
C ASN A 115 -10.46 8.98 2.50
N GLU A 116 -9.39 9.74 2.26
CA GLU A 116 -9.08 10.25 0.92
C GLU A 116 -8.83 9.12 -0.09
N HIS A 117 -8.06 8.11 0.30
CA HIS A 117 -7.80 6.95 -0.55
C HIS A 117 -9.09 6.20 -0.88
N ILE A 118 -9.90 5.92 0.14
CA ILE A 118 -11.15 5.16 -0.01
C ILE A 118 -12.19 5.93 -0.82
N LEU A 119 -12.28 7.25 -0.64
CA LEU A 119 -13.15 8.12 -1.46
C LEU A 119 -12.76 8.05 -2.94
N ASN A 120 -11.45 8.14 -3.25
CA ASN A 120 -10.96 8.02 -4.62
C ASN A 120 -11.32 6.67 -5.25
N GLU A 121 -11.22 5.57 -4.49
CA GLU A 121 -11.66 4.24 -4.96
C GLU A 121 -13.15 4.22 -5.28
N ILE A 122 -14.00 4.63 -4.34
CA ILE A 122 -15.46 4.56 -4.50
C ILE A 122 -15.94 5.46 -5.64
N LEU A 123 -15.43 6.70 -5.74
CA LEU A 123 -15.79 7.63 -6.81
C LEU A 123 -15.39 7.06 -8.18
N LYS A 124 -14.20 6.46 -8.28
CA LYS A 124 -13.73 5.79 -9.49
C LYS A 124 -14.60 4.58 -9.85
N GLU A 125 -14.96 3.74 -8.87
CA GLU A 125 -15.86 2.59 -9.05
C GLU A 125 -17.25 3.03 -9.53
N ARG A 126 -17.74 4.19 -9.09
CA ARG A 126 -18.99 4.80 -9.54
C ARG A 126 -18.87 5.54 -10.88
N GLY A 127 -17.67 5.61 -11.48
CA GLY A 127 -17.43 6.32 -12.74
C GLY A 127 -17.52 7.84 -12.61
N VAL A 128 -17.33 8.39 -11.42
CA VAL A 128 -17.48 9.81 -11.11
C VAL A 128 -16.12 10.50 -11.21
N ASP A 129 -16.04 11.50 -12.08
CA ASP A 129 -14.92 12.43 -12.14
C ASP A 129 -15.25 13.65 -11.27
N TRP A 130 -14.83 13.61 -10.00
CA TRP A 130 -15.13 14.64 -9.01
C TRP A 130 -14.47 16.00 -9.29
N ARG A 131 -13.60 16.08 -10.30
CA ARG A 131 -12.93 17.32 -10.73
C ARG A 131 -13.70 18.09 -11.81
N LYS A 132 -14.84 17.56 -12.27
CA LYS A 132 -15.72 18.18 -13.27
C LYS A 132 -17.00 18.69 -12.63
#